data_AF-A0A6J6SYJ8-F1
#
_entry.id   AF-A0A6J6SYJ8-F1
#
_cell.length_a   1.000
_cell.length_b   1.000
_cell.length_c   1.000
_cell.angle_alpha   90.00
_cell.angle_beta   90.00
_cell.angle_gamma   90.00
#
_symmetry.space_group_name_H-M   'P 1'
#
loop_
_entity.id
_entity.type
_entity.pdbx_description
1 polymer ?
#
loop_
_entity_poly.entity_id
_entity_poly.type
_entity_poly.pdbx_seq_one_letter_code
_entity_poly.pdbx_strand_id
1 'polypeptide(L)'
;MAGGACIGIYPEGTRSPDGKLYKGRTGIARMAIESGAAIIPVAMFNTAEIQPTGQVVPKVQRVEMIFGEPLYYKGDTSDLKVLREITDEIMNKIQELSGQEYVDMYASEAKIILMKQRREEAKREKREEG
;
A
#
# COMPACT_ATOMS: atom_id res chain seq x y z
N MET A 1 -10.49 -1.80 19.72
CA MET A 1 -11.74 -2.03 18.94
C MET A 1 -12.68 -2.86 19.80
N ALA A 2 -13.83 -2.32 20.19
CA ALA A 2 -14.80 -3.05 21.03
C ALA A 2 -15.83 -3.77 20.13
N GLY A 3 -15.93 -5.11 20.24
CA GLY A 3 -17.03 -5.88 19.64
C GLY A 3 -16.70 -6.88 18.52
N GLY A 4 -15.43 -7.22 18.25
CA GLY A 4 -15.09 -8.22 17.23
C GLY A 4 -15.19 -7.74 15.77
N ALA A 5 -15.19 -6.42 15.55
CA ALA A 5 -15.14 -5.83 14.21
C ALA A 5 -13.73 -5.87 13.61
N CYS A 6 -13.64 -6.04 12.29
CA CYS A 6 -12.40 -5.98 11.51
C CYS A 6 -12.41 -4.75 10.60
N ILE A 7 -11.23 -4.13 10.40
CA ILE A 7 -11.04 -3.01 9.47
C ILE A 7 -9.91 -3.36 8.50
N GLY A 8 -10.18 -3.23 7.20
CA GLY A 8 -9.16 -3.33 6.14
C GLY A 8 -8.51 -1.96 5.90
N ILE A 9 -7.18 -1.91 5.90
CA ILE A 9 -6.40 -0.70 5.70
C ILE A 9 -5.34 -0.97 4.64
N TYR A 10 -5.22 -0.08 3.66
CA TYR A 10 -4.08 -0.03 2.75
C TYR A 10 -3.08 1.01 3.27
N PRO A 11 -1.95 0.60 3.89
CA PRO A 11 -1.07 1.53 4.60
C PRO A 11 -0.45 2.60 3.69
N GLU A 12 -0.33 2.33 2.39
CA GLU A 12 0.17 3.26 1.36
C GLU A 12 -0.77 4.47 1.14
N GLY A 13 -2.06 4.29 1.41
CA GLY A 13 -3.10 5.31 1.28
C GLY A 13 -3.65 5.56 -0.13
N THR A 14 -3.13 4.89 -1.16
CA THR A 14 -3.69 4.87 -2.53
C THR A 14 -3.35 3.53 -3.18
N ARG A 15 -4.05 3.18 -4.26
CA ARG A 15 -3.64 2.08 -5.13
C ARG A 15 -2.26 2.39 -5.73
N SER A 16 -1.41 1.37 -5.76
CA SER A 16 -0.12 1.38 -6.44
C SER A 16 -0.30 1.69 -7.94
N PRO A 17 0.45 2.66 -8.51
CA PRO A 17 0.36 2.99 -9.92
C PRO A 17 1.01 1.96 -10.85
N ASP A 18 1.89 1.10 -10.33
CA ASP A 18 2.78 0.23 -11.10
C ASP A 18 2.97 -1.17 -10.50
N GLY A 19 2.20 -1.52 -9.47
CA GLY A 19 2.25 -2.83 -8.83
C GLY A 19 3.37 -2.99 -7.80
N LYS A 20 4.14 -1.94 -7.53
CA LYS A 20 5.13 -1.91 -6.45
C LYS A 20 4.48 -1.68 -5.08
N LEU A 21 5.18 -2.06 -4.02
CA LEU A 21 4.80 -1.79 -2.64
C LEU A 21 5.49 -0.49 -2.20
N TYR A 22 4.70 0.50 -1.77
CA TYR A 22 5.18 1.83 -1.40
C TYR A 22 5.23 2.03 0.10
N LYS A 23 5.91 3.09 0.53
CA LYS A 23 6.05 3.46 1.93
C LYS A 23 4.71 3.57 2.65
N GLY A 24 4.56 2.79 3.73
CA GLY A 24 3.38 2.83 4.60
C GLY A 24 3.31 4.09 5.45
N ARG A 25 2.10 4.56 5.73
CA ARG A 25 1.84 5.69 6.65
C ARG A 25 1.73 5.20 8.09
N THR A 26 2.28 5.98 9.02
CA THR A 26 2.42 5.60 10.44
C THR A 26 1.12 5.51 11.23
N GLY A 27 -0.01 5.92 10.63
CA GLY A 27 -1.33 5.82 11.27
C GLY A 27 -1.71 4.39 11.63
N ILE A 28 -1.26 3.38 10.88
CA ILE A 28 -1.54 1.98 11.20
C ILE A 28 -0.88 1.54 12.52
N ALA A 29 0.38 1.92 12.75
CA ALA A 29 1.07 1.64 14.01
C ALA A 29 0.38 2.32 15.19
N ARG A 30 -0.03 3.59 15.01
CA ARG A 30 -0.77 4.32 16.05
C ARG A 30 -2.06 3.61 16.42
N MET A 31 -2.86 3.23 15.42
CA MET A 31 -4.10 2.49 15.64
C MET A 31 -3.87 1.13 16.32
N ALA A 32 -2.81 0.40 15.93
CA ALA A 32 -2.48 -0.88 16.53
C ALA A 32 -2.18 -0.74 18.04
N ILE A 33 -1.34 0.23 18.41
CA ILE A 33 -0.95 0.48 19.80
C ILE A 33 -2.14 0.96 20.64
N GLU A 34 -2.86 1.99 20.18
CA GLU A 34 -3.97 2.60 20.93
C GLU A 34 -5.14 1.62 21.11
N SER A 35 -5.39 0.79 20.11
CA SER A 35 -6.51 -0.15 20.15
C SER A 35 -6.18 -1.50 20.80
N GLY A 36 -4.90 -1.85 20.90
CA GLY A 36 -4.41 -3.17 21.31
C GLY A 36 -4.82 -4.31 20.36
N ALA A 37 -5.35 -3.99 19.17
CA ALA A 37 -5.82 -4.98 18.22
C ALA A 37 -4.65 -5.64 17.46
N ALA A 38 -4.84 -6.91 17.09
CA ALA A 38 -3.92 -7.60 16.21
C ALA A 38 -3.93 -6.97 14.81
N ILE A 39 -2.76 -6.80 14.21
CA ILE A 39 -2.61 -6.51 12.78
C ILE A 39 -2.40 -7.83 12.06
N ILE A 40 -3.24 -8.11 11.06
CA ILE A 40 -3.06 -9.24 10.15
C ILE A 40 -2.51 -8.69 8.83
N PRO A 41 -1.24 -8.93 8.47
CA PRO A 41 -0.71 -8.56 7.16
C PRO A 41 -1.44 -9.33 6.07
N VAL A 42 -1.81 -8.66 4.97
CA VAL A 42 -2.50 -9.29 3.84
C VAL A 42 -1.85 -8.87 2.54
N ALA A 43 -1.40 -9.84 1.75
CA ALA A 43 -1.01 -9.64 0.36
C ALA A 43 -2.18 -9.97 -0.57
N MET A 44 -2.43 -9.11 -1.56
CA MET A 44 -3.48 -9.28 -2.56
C MET A 44 -2.86 -9.45 -3.94
N PHE A 45 -3.37 -10.41 -4.71
CA PHE A 45 -2.90 -10.70 -6.06
C PHE A 45 -4.03 -10.59 -7.08
N ASN A 46 -3.67 -10.42 -8.35
CA ASN A 46 -4.58 -10.31 -9.51
C ASN A 46 -5.52 -9.09 -9.51
N THR A 47 -5.46 -8.22 -8.50
CA THR A 47 -6.43 -7.12 -8.35
C THR A 47 -6.24 -6.01 -9.39
N ALA A 48 -4.99 -5.78 -9.81
CA ALA A 48 -4.67 -4.76 -10.80
C ALA A 48 -5.14 -5.17 -12.21
N GLU A 49 -5.09 -6.47 -12.49
CA GLU A 49 -5.51 -7.10 -13.75
C GLU A 49 -7.04 -7.22 -13.82
N ILE A 50 -7.69 -7.50 -12.68
CA ILE A 50 -9.15 -7.57 -12.54
C ILE A 50 -9.78 -6.21 -12.77
N GLN A 51 -9.27 -5.15 -12.12
CA GLN A 51 -9.81 -3.80 -12.23
C GLN A 51 -8.68 -2.77 -12.46
N PRO A 52 -8.19 -2.66 -13.71
CA PRO A 52 -7.20 -1.64 -14.04
C PRO A 52 -7.70 -0.23 -13.69
N THR A 53 -6.77 0.63 -13.28
CA THR A 53 -7.09 2.01 -12.95
C THR A 53 -7.71 2.73 -14.16
N GLY A 54 -8.91 3.26 -13.99
CA GLY A 54 -9.67 3.95 -15.06
C GLY A 54 -10.69 3.08 -15.79
N GLN A 55 -10.67 1.77 -15.59
CA GLN A 55 -11.72 0.87 -16.08
C GLN A 55 -12.88 0.84 -15.08
N VAL A 56 -14.13 0.79 -15.56
CA VAL A 56 -15.34 0.75 -14.71
C VAL A 56 -15.82 -0.68 -14.44
N VAL A 57 -15.73 -1.57 -15.44
CA VAL A 57 -16.21 -2.96 -15.34
C VAL A 57 -15.04 -3.91 -15.09
N PRO A 58 -15.04 -4.71 -14.01
CA PRO A 58 -13.97 -5.66 -13.73
C PRO A 58 -14.00 -6.85 -14.70
N LYS A 59 -12.84 -7.49 -14.86
CA LYS A 59 -12.76 -8.82 -15.48
C LYS A 59 -13.18 -9.89 -14.46
N VAL A 60 -13.87 -10.93 -14.92
CA VAL A 60 -14.19 -12.09 -14.09
C VAL A 60 -12.92 -12.95 -13.97
N GLN A 61 -12.18 -12.75 -12.88
CA GLN A 61 -10.98 -13.51 -12.55
C GLN A 61 -10.87 -13.65 -11.02
N ARG A 62 -10.16 -14.67 -10.55
CA ARG A 62 -10.02 -14.99 -9.13
C ARG A 62 -9.08 -14.01 -8.43
N VAL A 63 -9.56 -13.39 -7.35
CA VAL A 63 -8.71 -12.67 -6.39
C VAL A 63 -8.06 -13.69 -5.48
N GLU A 64 -6.76 -13.57 -5.28
CA GLU A 64 -6.00 -14.38 -4.33
C GLU A 64 -5.49 -13.50 -3.19
N MET A 65 -5.52 -14.04 -1.98
CA MET A 65 -5.08 -13.35 -0.77
C MET A 65 -4.24 -14.30 0.08
N ILE A 66 -3.13 -13.79 0.61
CA ILE A 66 -2.31 -14.49 1.59
C ILE A 66 -2.36 -13.68 2.88
N PHE A 67 -2.77 -14.32 3.97
CA PHE A 67 -2.84 -13.74 5.30
C PHE A 67 -1.60 -14.16 6.09
N GLY A 68 -0.93 -13.19 6.72
CA GLY A 68 0.19 -13.43 7.60
C GLY A 68 -0.23 -13.74 9.04
N GLU A 69 0.77 -14.00 9.87
CA GLU A 69 0.60 -14.19 11.32
C GLU A 69 0.14 -12.89 12.00
N PRO A 70 -0.65 -12.98 13.09
CA PRO A 70 -1.09 -11.82 13.85
C PRO A 70 0.08 -11.12 14.54
N LEU A 71 0.18 -9.80 14.33
CA LEU A 71 1.19 -8.94 14.94
C LEU A 71 0.57 -8.07 16.03
N TYR A 72 1.24 -7.98 17.18
CA TYR A 72 0.78 -7.21 18.33
C TYR A 72 1.84 -6.18 18.71
N TYR A 73 1.41 -4.93 18.89
CA TYR A 73 2.32 -3.83 19.14
C TYR A 73 1.99 -3.11 20.44
N LYS A 74 3.04 -2.66 21.12
CA LYS A 74 3.01 -1.76 22.26
C LYS A 74 4.06 -0.69 22.04
N GLY A 75 3.83 0.51 22.54
CA GLY A 75 4.79 1.60 22.42
C GLY A 75 4.19 2.94 22.83
N ASP A 76 5.02 3.98 22.81
CA ASP A 76 4.58 5.35 22.99
C ASP A 76 4.14 5.93 21.63
N THR A 77 2.86 6.24 21.50
CA THR A 77 2.29 6.82 20.28
C THR A 77 2.71 8.27 20.02
N SER A 78 3.34 8.92 21.01
CA SER A 78 3.95 10.24 20.85
C SER A 78 5.36 10.16 20.23
N ASP A 79 6.00 8.99 20.25
CA ASP A 79 7.31 8.76 19.64
C ASP A 79 7.15 8.40 18.15
N LEU A 80 7.46 9.37 17.28
CA LEU A 80 7.39 9.21 15.83
C LEU A 80 8.33 8.11 15.30
N LYS A 81 9.45 7.85 16.00
CA LYS A 81 10.40 6.82 15.60
C LYS A 81 9.81 5.42 15.85
N VAL A 82 9.20 5.21 17.02
CA VAL A 82 8.49 3.97 17.35
C VAL A 82 7.38 3.68 16.33
N LEU A 83 6.57 4.69 15.99
CA LEU A 83 5.52 4.52 15.00
C LEU A 83 6.07 4.16 13.61
N ARG A 84 7.20 4.75 13.23
CA ARG A 84 7.86 4.47 11.95
C ARG A 84 8.39 3.04 11.91
N GLU A 85 9.14 2.62 12.93
CA GLU A 85 9.72 1.27 13.05
C GLU A 85 8.63 0.19 12.97
N ILE A 86 7.55 0.34 13.72
CA ILE A 86 6.41 -0.61 13.69
C ILE A 86 5.77 -0.64 12.30
N THR A 87 5.60 0.52 11.67
CA THR A 87 5.00 0.57 10.34
C THR A 87 5.91 -0.09 9.31
N ASP A 88 7.22 0.10 9.40
CA ASP A 88 8.20 -0.53 8.50
C ASP A 88 8.21 -2.05 8.70
N GLU A 89 8.09 -2.53 9.94
CA GLU A 89 7.93 -3.96 10.22
C GLU A 89 6.67 -4.54 9.55
N ILE A 90 5.52 -3.87 9.69
CA ILE A 90 4.26 -4.29 9.04
C ILE A 90 4.44 -4.32 7.52
N MET A 91 5.06 -3.28 6.93
CA MET A 91 5.30 -3.23 5.48
C MET A 91 6.25 -4.33 5.01
N ASN A 92 7.30 -4.63 5.78
CA ASN A 92 8.21 -5.75 5.49
C ASN A 92 7.46 -7.09 5.51
N LYS A 93 6.52 -7.30 6.45
CA LYS A 93 5.68 -8.51 6.45
C LYS A 93 4.77 -8.59 5.23
N ILE A 94 4.18 -7.47 4.80
CA ILE A 94 3.41 -7.45 3.56
C ILE A 94 4.31 -7.76 2.35
N GLN A 95 5.53 -7.22 2.32
CA GLN A 95 6.52 -7.48 1.27
C GLN A 95 6.92 -8.96 1.20
N GLU A 96 7.21 -9.58 2.35
CA GLU A 96 7.54 -11.01 2.44
C GLU A 96 6.41 -11.87 1.86
N LEU A 97 5.14 -11.51 2.13
CA LEU A 97 3.98 -12.24 1.62
C LEU A 97 3.72 -11.98 0.13
N SER A 98 3.92 -10.75 -0.35
CA SER A 98 3.54 -10.35 -1.70
C SER A 98 4.64 -10.55 -2.74
N GLY A 99 5.91 -10.56 -2.32
CA GLY A 99 7.07 -10.56 -3.22
C GLY A 99 7.23 -9.27 -4.03
N GLN A 100 6.45 -8.22 -3.73
CA GLN A 100 6.51 -6.96 -4.45
C GLN A 100 7.82 -6.21 -4.16
N GLU A 101 8.32 -5.48 -5.15
CA GLU A 101 9.43 -4.55 -4.96
C GLU A 101 9.00 -3.43 -4.00
N TYR A 102 9.74 -3.25 -2.91
CA TYR A 102 9.50 -2.15 -1.97
C TYR A 102 10.19 -0.87 -2.44
N VAL A 103 9.45 0.24 -2.40
CA VAL A 103 9.92 1.58 -2.76
C VAL A 103 9.77 2.50 -1.55
N ASP A 104 10.89 3.05 -1.07
CA ASP A 104 10.90 4.03 0.02
C ASP A 104 10.47 5.43 -0.45
N MET A 105 9.23 5.52 -0.92
CA MET A 105 8.55 6.73 -1.37
C MET A 105 7.05 6.56 -1.10
N TYR A 106 6.32 7.64 -0.83
CA TYR A 106 4.87 7.52 -0.72
C TYR A 106 4.24 7.33 -2.10
N ALA A 107 3.26 6.42 -2.20
CA ALA A 107 2.55 6.14 -3.45
C ALA A 107 1.90 7.39 -4.07
N SER A 108 1.49 8.36 -3.25
CA SER A 108 0.98 9.66 -3.72
C SER A 108 2.03 10.49 -4.46
N GLU A 109 3.28 10.47 -4.00
CA GLU A 109 4.40 11.19 -4.62
C GLU A 109 4.81 10.49 -5.92
N ALA A 110 4.94 9.16 -5.88
CA ALA A 110 5.23 8.35 -7.07
C ALA A 110 4.20 8.60 -8.17
N LYS A 111 2.91 8.60 -7.83
CA LYS A 111 1.83 8.90 -8.78
C LYS A 111 2.00 10.27 -9.46
N ILE A 112 2.43 11.30 -8.73
CA ILE A 112 2.70 12.63 -9.30
C ILE A 112 3.89 12.58 -10.26
N ILE A 113 4.96 11.89 -9.89
CA ILE A 113 6.17 11.75 -10.72
C ILE A 113 5.84 11.04 -12.03
N LEU A 114 5.18 9.88 -11.97
CA LEU A 114 4.79 9.11 -13.16
C LEU A 114 3.85 9.91 -14.08
N MET A 115 2.92 10.68 -13.51
CA MET A 115 2.03 11.53 -14.30
C MET A 115 2.78 12.65 -15.04
N LYS A 116 3.80 13.24 -14.41
CA LYS A 116 4.65 14.26 -15.06
C LYS A 116 5.46 13.67 -16.20
N GLN A 117 6.09 12.52 -15.97
CA GLN A 117 6.88 11.81 -16.99
C GLN A 117 6.04 11.49 -18.24
N ARG A 118 4.88 10.87 -18.06
CA ARG A 118 3.95 10.57 -19.18
C ARG A 118 3.55 11.80 -19.98
N ARG A 119 3.36 12.94 -19.30
CA ARG A 119 3.00 14.20 -19.95
C ARG A 119 4.16 14.79 -20.74
N GLU A 120 5.39 14.63 -20.28
CA GLU A 120 6.60 15.09 -20.96
C GLU A 120 6.92 14.22 -22.18
N GLU A 121 6.80 12.90 -22.06
CA GLU A 121 6.93 11.93 -23.16
C GLU A 121 5.94 12.25 -24.28
N ALA A 122 4.65 12.37 -23.96
CA ALA A 122 3.62 12.70 -24.94
C ALA A 122 3.80 14.08 -25.61
N LYS A 123 4.48 15.03 -24.95
CA LYS A 123 4.84 16.32 -25.55
C LYS A 123 6.03 16.19 -26.50
N ARG A 124 6.97 15.29 -26.19
CA ARG A 124 8.15 15.04 -27.01
C ARG A 124 7.78 14.33 -28.29
N GLU A 125 6.97 13.27 -28.21
CA GLU A 125 6.46 12.54 -29.38
C GLU A 125 5.74 13.48 -30.35
N LYS A 126 4.85 14.35 -29.86
CA LYS A 126 4.16 15.36 -30.67
C LYS A 126 5.06 16.40 -31.32
N ARG A 127 6.27 16.62 -30.80
CA ARG A 127 7.27 17.53 -31.40
C ARG A 127 8.15 16.82 -32.42
N GLU A 128 8.28 15.51 -32.32
CA GLU A 128 9.04 14.68 -33.26
C GLU A 128 8.18 14.27 -34.48
N GLU A 129 6.85 14.26 -34.34
CA GLU A 129 5.86 13.96 -35.39
C GLU A 129 5.38 15.17 -36.22
N GLY A 130 5.73 16.40 -35.83
CA GLY A 130 5.27 17.65 -36.46
C GLY A 130 6.40 18.47 -37.04
#